data_AF-A0A0C9YIR9-F1
#
_entry.id   AF-A0A0C9YIR9-F1
#
_cell.length_a   1.000
_cell.length_b   1.000
_cell.length_c   1.000
_cell.angle_alpha   90.00
_cell.angle_beta   90.00
_cell.angle_gamma   90.00
#
_symmetry.space_group_name_H-M   'P 1'
#
loop_
_entity.id
_entity.type
_entity.pdbx_description
1 polymer ?
#
loop_
_entity_poly.entity_id
_entity_poly.type
_entity_poly.pdbx_seq_one_letter_code
_entity_poly.pdbx_strand_id
1 'polypeptide(L)' 'VSFANAHAFLKYVDSLRTGPAWTCEMIDIVGDVVAEDGSTRWEQLELWCRDPVECVMELIGNPAFRDAMAYVPEHAY' A
#
# COMPACT_ATOMS: atom_id res chain seq x y z
N VAL A 1 -26.76 10.12 10.58
CA VAL A 1 -27.01 10.51 9.18
C VAL A 1 -28.01 9.51 8.60
N SER A 2 -29.05 9.95 7.89
CA SER A 2 -29.98 9.07 7.18
C SER A 2 -29.88 9.35 5.67
N PHE A 3 -30.09 8.33 4.84
CA PHE A 3 -29.89 8.41 3.39
C PHE A 3 -31.19 8.11 2.66
N ALA A 4 -31.49 8.90 1.62
CA ALA A 4 -32.73 8.78 0.86
C ALA A 4 -32.77 7.57 -0.08
N ASN A 5 -31.61 7.04 -0.49
CA ASN A 5 -31.47 5.85 -1.31
C ASN A 5 -30.08 5.23 -1.16
N ALA A 6 -29.90 4.04 -1.72
CA ALA A 6 -28.63 3.32 -1.67
C ALA A 6 -27.47 4.08 -2.34
N HIS A 7 -27.73 4.81 -3.42
CA HIS A 7 -26.70 5.58 -4.12
C HIS A 7 -26.12 6.71 -3.23
N ALA A 8 -26.97 7.45 -2.53
CA ALA A 8 -26.55 8.49 -1.60
C ALA A 8 -25.77 7.92 -0.41
N PHE A 9 -26.13 6.72 0.06
CA PHE A 9 -25.38 6.00 1.07
C PHE A 9 -23.99 5.59 0.57
N LEU A 10 -23.90 4.93 -0.59
CA LEU A 10 -22.62 4.47 -1.14
C LEU A 10 -21.68 5.63 -1.46
N LYS A 11 -22.20 6.72 -2.05
CA LYS A 11 -21.40 7.94 -2.26
C LYS A 11 -20.82 8.52 -0.96
N TYR A 12 -21.58 8.43 0.13
CA TYR A 12 -21.07 8.85 1.44
C TYR A 12 -19.98 7.90 1.96
N VAL A 13 -20.16 6.59 1.79
CA VAL A 13 -19.13 5.59 2.12
C VAL A 13 -17.86 5.83 1.31
N ASP A 14 -17.96 6.09 0.01
CA ASP A 14 -16.82 6.39 -0.87
C ASP A 14 -16.11 7.70 -0.49
N SER A 15 -16.82 8.62 0.19
CA SER A 15 -16.23 9.88 0.69
C SER A 15 -15.53 9.76 2.04
N LEU A 16 -15.66 8.61 2.72
CA LEU A 16 -14.94 8.36 3.96
C LEU A 16 -13.44 8.35 3.66
N ARG A 17 -12.65 8.90 4.60
CA ARG A 17 -11.20 8.84 4.49
C ARG A 17 -10.77 7.39 4.45
N THR A 18 -10.26 6.98 3.31
CA THR A 18 -9.54 5.73 3.12
C THR A 18 -8.06 5.96 3.41
N GLY A 19 -7.34 4.89 3.70
CA GLY A 19 -5.89 4.96 3.81
C GLY A 19 -5.22 5.33 2.48
N PRO A 20 -3.88 5.29 2.43
CA PRO A 20 -3.11 5.61 1.24
C PRO A 20 -3.61 4.88 -0.01
N ALA A 21 -3.57 5.58 -1.14
CA ALA A 21 -4.05 5.03 -2.41
C ALA A 21 -3.21 3.83 -2.85
N TRP A 22 -3.87 2.87 -3.50
CA TRP A 22 -3.19 1.79 -4.20
C TRP A 22 -2.73 2.25 -5.58
N THR A 23 -1.52 1.88 -5.96
CA THR A 23 -1.02 1.91 -7.33
C THR A 23 -0.82 0.47 -7.82
N CYS A 24 -0.95 0.28 -9.13
CA CYS A 24 -0.67 -0.98 -9.80
C CYS A 24 0.32 -0.71 -10.93
N GLU A 25 1.45 -1.40 -10.89
CA GLU A 25 2.53 -1.27 -11.86
C GLU A 25 2.86 -2.64 -12.45
N MET A 26 3.05 -2.71 -13.77
CA MET A 26 3.55 -3.94 -14.40
C MET A 26 5.08 -3.97 -14.25
N ILE A 27 5.61 -5.04 -13.67
CA ILE A 27 7.04 -5.25 -13.49
C ILE A 27 7.49 -6.55 -14.13
N ASP A 28 8.69 -6.54 -14.73
CA ASP A 28 9.32 -7.75 -15.24
C ASP A 28 10.27 -8.31 -14.15
N ILE A 29 10.06 -9.56 -13.74
CA ILE A 29 10.85 -10.24 -12.71
C ILE A 29 11.63 -11.37 -13.36
N VAL A 30 12.94 -11.40 -13.10
CA VAL A 30 13.81 -12.50 -13.48
C VAL A 30 13.78 -13.55 -12.37
N GLY A 31 13.40 -14.78 -12.71
CA GLY A 31 13.38 -15.92 -11.80
C GLY A 31 14.77 -16.54 -11.60
N ASP A 32 14.81 -17.69 -10.93
CA ASP A 32 16.03 -18.46 -10.66
C ASP A 32 16.18 -19.68 -11.59
N VAL A 33 15.15 -19.99 -12.39
CA VAL A 33 15.16 -21.11 -13.34
C VAL A 33 15.92 -20.74 -14.61
N VAL A 34 16.99 -21.47 -14.86
CA VAL A 34 17.79 -21.37 -16.10
C VAL A 34 17.29 -22.41 -17.11
N ALA A 35 17.00 -21.98 -18.32
CA ALA A 35 16.62 -22.84 -19.44
C ALA A 35 17.84 -23.55 -20.05
N GLU A 36 17.60 -24.53 -20.92
CA GLU A 36 18.68 -25.31 -21.56
C GLU A 36 19.63 -24.45 -22.42
N ASP A 37 19.16 -23.31 -22.90
CA ASP A 37 19.95 -22.33 -23.67
C ASP A 37 20.76 -21.36 -22.80
N GLY A 38 20.71 -21.52 -21.47
CA GLY A 38 21.38 -20.65 -20.50
C GLY A 38 20.64 -19.34 -20.19
N SER A 39 19.46 -19.10 -20.80
CA SER A 39 18.64 -17.93 -20.47
C SER A 39 17.91 -18.13 -19.15
N THR A 40 17.76 -17.05 -18.39
CA THR A 40 16.95 -17.06 -17.16
C THR A 40 15.50 -16.74 -17.50
N ARG A 41 14.58 -17.52 -16.96
CA ARG A 41 13.15 -17.27 -17.15
C ARG A 41 12.76 -15.95 -16.47
N TRP A 42 11.86 -15.22 -17.10
CA TRP A 42 11.27 -14.02 -16.54
C TRP A 42 9.75 -14.05 -16.69
N GLU A 43 9.07 -13.27 -15.87
CA GLU A 43 7.62 -13.13 -15.87
C GLU A 43 7.24 -11.67 -15.67
N GLN A 44 6.14 -11.24 -16.29
CA GLN A 44 5.56 -9.93 -16.06
C GLN A 44 4.44 -10.05 -15.03
N LEU A 45 4.53 -9.32 -13.92
CA LEU A 45 3.57 -9.35 -12.83
C LEU A 45 2.99 -7.97 -12.52
N GLU A 46 1.78 -7.96 -11.98
CA GLU A 46 1.17 -6.77 -11.35
C GLU A 46 1.74 -6.58 -9.94
N LEU A 47 2.45 -5.47 -9.72
CA LEU A 47 2.84 -5.00 -8.41
C LEU A 47 1.80 -4.02 -7.88
N TRP A 48 1.04 -4.46 -6.89
CA TRP A 48 0.13 -3.61 -6.13
C TRP A 48 0.85 -3.04 -4.91
N CYS A 49 1.03 -1.73 -4.86
CA CYS A 49 1.72 -1.07 -3.76
C CYS A 49 1.01 0.23 -3.33
N ARG A 50 1.48 0.80 -2.22
CA ARG A 50 1.04 2.08 -1.67
C ARG A 50 2.27 2.93 -1.42
N ASP A 51 2.11 4.24 -1.34
CA ASP A 51 3.20 5.11 -0.88
C ASP A 51 3.60 4.72 0.56
N PRO A 52 4.82 4.23 0.79
CA PRO A 52 5.27 3.81 2.11
C PRO A 52 5.31 4.97 3.11
N VAL A 53 5.56 6.21 2.66
CA VAL A 53 5.57 7.40 3.52
C VAL A 53 4.16 7.68 4.02
N GLU A 54 3.15 7.68 3.13
CA GLU A 54 1.76 7.86 3.53
C GLU A 54 1.28 6.73 4.46
N CYS A 55 1.69 5.48 4.22
CA CYS A 55 1.38 4.35 5.10
C CYS A 55 1.95 4.55 6.51
N VAL A 56 3.20 4.98 6.62
CA VAL A 56 3.81 5.26 7.92
C VAL A 56 3.11 6.44 8.61
N MET A 57 2.78 7.51 7.89
CA MET A 57 2.02 8.64 8.44
C MET A 57 0.65 8.23 8.99
N GLU A 58 -0.08 7.36 8.28
CA GLU A 58 -1.36 6.80 8.72
C GLU A 58 -1.18 5.98 10.02
N LEU A 59 -0.18 5.10 10.06
CA LEU A 59 0.10 4.26 11.23
C LEU A 59 0.47 5.09 12.47
N ILE A 60 1.33 6.11 12.30
CA ILE A 60 1.71 7.03 13.38
C ILE A 60 0.50 7.82 13.87
N GLY A 61 -0.39 8.24 12.97
CA GLY A 61 -1.59 8.99 13.30
C GLY A 61 -2.68 8.15 13.98
N ASN A 62 -2.59 6.81 13.93
CA ASN A 62 -3.62 5.93 14.45
C ASN A 62 -3.42 5.66 15.96
N PRO A 63 -4.36 6.08 16.82
CA PRO A 63 -4.24 5.92 18.27
C PRO A 63 -4.11 4.47 18.75
N ALA A 64 -4.56 3.49 17.96
CA ALA A 64 -4.43 2.07 18.30
C ALA A 64 -2.97 1.61 18.41
N PHE A 65 -2.03 2.31 17.77
CA PHE A 65 -0.61 2.00 17.79
C PHE A 65 0.19 2.90 18.74
N ARG A 66 -0.47 3.75 19.54
CA ARG A 66 0.20 4.71 20.45
C ARG A 66 1.29 4.06 21.30
N ASP A 67 0.98 2.91 21.91
CA ASP A 67 1.88 2.23 22.83
C ASP A 67 2.88 1.30 22.11
N ALA A 68 2.69 1.07 20.81
CA ALA A 68 3.59 0.31 19.95
C ALA A 68 4.64 1.20 19.25
N MET A 69 4.50 2.53 19.35
CA MET A 69 5.42 3.48 18.77
C MET A 69 6.77 3.45 19.49
N ALA A 70 7.78 2.90 18.82
CA ALA A 70 9.17 2.98 19.23
C ALA A 70 9.93 3.88 18.26
N TYR A 71 9.98 5.19 18.54
CA TYR A 71 10.86 6.11 17.84
C TYR A 71 12.12 6.32 18.68
N VAL A 72 13.26 5.85 18.18
CA VAL A 72 14.57 6.16 18.77
C VAL A 72 15.16 7.32 17.97
N PRO A 73 15.43 8.48 18.58
CA PRO A 73 16.09 9.56 17.87
C PRO A 73 17.51 9.14 17.46
N GLU A 74 17.83 9.25 16.18
CA GLU A 74 19.21 9.21 15.70
C GLU A 74 19.87 10.59 15.90
N HIS A 75 21.11 10.60 16.39
CA HIS A 75 21.89 11.83 16.53
C HIS A 75 22.31 12.29 15.13
N ALA A 76 21.63 13.30 14.59
CA ALA A 76 22.06 14.00 13.37
C ALA A 76 23.17 14.99 13.74
N TYR A 77 24.32 14.87 13.07
CA TYR A 77 25.55 15.64 13.30
C TYR A 77 25.40 17.14 13.05
#